data_AF-A0A9D6CY56-F1
#
_entry.id   AF-A0A9D6CY56-F1
#
_cell.length_a   1.000
_cell.length_b   1.000
_cell.length_c   1.000
_cell.angle_alpha   90.00
_cell.angle_beta   90.00
_cell.angle_gamma   90.00
#
_symmetry.space_group_name_H-M   'P 1'
#
loop_
_entity.id
_entity.type
_entity.pdbx_description
1 polymer ?
#
loop_
_entity_poly.entity_id
_entity_poly.type
_entity_poly.pdbx_seq_one_letter_code
_entity_poly.pdbx_strand_id
1 'polypeptide(L)'
;MPSQNLQDAFLNSARKERLPVTIYLTSGVKLSGRVRGFDKYCVVFETNHQEQLIFKHAISTVVTPRQSSHAGPHAGGPQARHNGYDGEHEQEHSHEHEPGIPRRPGEHIRPGRPVDENAS
;
A
#
# COMPACT_ATOMS: atom_id res chain seq x y z
N MET A 1 29.49 -12.70 6.68
CA MET A 1 28.68 -11.99 5.66
C MET A 1 29.25 -10.58 5.54
N PRO A 2 29.65 -10.10 4.34
CA PRO A 2 30.13 -8.73 4.21
C PRO A 2 29.04 -7.79 4.71
N SER A 3 29.41 -6.88 5.61
CA SER A 3 28.54 -5.80 6.07
C SER A 3 28.10 -5.01 4.84
N GLN A 4 26.86 -5.20 4.40
CA GLN A 4 26.37 -4.55 3.20
C GLN A 4 26.36 -3.04 3.46
N ASN A 5 27.18 -2.30 2.71
CA ASN A 5 27.28 -0.85 2.81
C ASN A 5 25.87 -0.23 2.78
N LEU A 6 25.55 0.61 3.76
CA LEU A 6 24.21 1.20 3.91
C LEU A 6 23.77 1.95 2.64
N GLN A 7 24.70 2.63 1.97
CA GLN A 7 24.42 3.30 0.70
C GLN A 7 24.01 2.30 -0.38
N ASP A 8 24.79 1.23 -0.55
CA ASP A 8 24.53 0.22 -1.59
C ASP A 8 23.25 -0.56 -1.28
N ALA A 9 23.01 -0.89 0.00
CA ALA A 9 21.75 -1.49 0.43
C ALA A 9 20.55 -0.60 0.10
N PHE A 10 20.61 0.69 0.45
CA PHE A 10 19.55 1.65 0.19
C PHE A 10 19.24 1.80 -1.31
N LEU A 11 20.27 2.05 -2.13
CA LEU A 11 20.10 2.22 -3.58
C LEU A 11 19.68 0.93 -4.29
N ASN A 12 20.16 -0.23 -3.82
CA ASN A 12 19.81 -1.52 -4.40
C ASN A 12 18.35 -1.89 -4.11
N SER A 13 17.84 -1.63 -2.91
CA SER A 13 16.41 -1.80 -2.59
C SER A 13 15.54 -0.93 -3.50
N ALA A 14 15.85 0.37 -3.59
CA ALA A 14 15.12 1.29 -4.46
C ALA A 14 15.10 0.84 -5.93
N ARG A 15 16.23 0.35 -6.44
CA ARG A 15 16.36 -0.19 -7.80
C ARG A 15 15.55 -1.47 -8.02
N LYS A 16 15.73 -2.48 -7.14
CA LYS A 16 15.11 -3.80 -7.28
C LYS A 16 13.59 -3.73 -7.22
N GLU A 17 13.07 -2.95 -6.28
CA GLU A 17 11.62 -2.77 -6.06
C GLU A 17 11.03 -1.71 -6.98
N ARG A 18 11.84 -1.07 -7.83
CA ARG A 18 11.43 0.02 -8.75
C ARG A 18 10.67 1.13 -8.02
N LEU A 19 11.10 1.43 -6.79
CA LEU A 19 10.45 2.42 -5.94
C LEU A 19 10.52 3.79 -6.62
N PRO A 20 9.45 4.59 -6.53
CA PRO A 20 9.56 6.00 -6.88
C PRO A 20 10.54 6.66 -5.90
N VAL A 21 11.49 7.43 -6.42
CA VAL A 21 12.54 8.10 -5.66
C VAL A 21 12.50 9.59 -5.98
N THR A 22 12.71 10.41 -4.95
CA THR A 22 13.02 11.83 -5.12
C THR A 22 14.50 12.06 -4.82
N ILE A 23 15.19 12.72 -5.75
CA ILE A 23 16.57 13.17 -5.57
C ILE A 23 16.56 14.70 -5.46
N TYR A 24 17.19 15.23 -4.42
CA TYR A 24 17.47 16.65 -4.28
C TYR A 24 18.94 16.87 -4.63
N LEU A 25 19.19 17.77 -5.57
CA LEU A 25 20.54 18.17 -5.95
C LEU A 25 21.04 19.28 -5.04
N THR A 26 22.37 19.42 -4.95
CA THR A 26 23.03 20.50 -4.21
C THR A 26 22.68 21.89 -4.76
N SER A 27 22.27 21.98 -6.03
CA SER A 27 21.73 23.20 -6.63
C SER A 27 20.33 23.59 -6.14
N GLY A 28 19.64 22.69 -5.40
CA GLY A 28 18.25 22.85 -4.97
C GLY A 28 17.21 22.27 -5.95
N VAL A 29 17.62 21.82 -7.14
CA VAL A 29 16.72 21.17 -8.10
C VAL A 29 16.23 19.82 -7.54
N LYS A 30 14.93 19.54 -7.71
CA LYS A 30 14.30 18.27 -7.36
C LYS A 30 14.05 17.44 -8.60
N LEU A 31 14.46 16.17 -8.55
CA LEU A 31 14.19 15.16 -9.57
C LEU A 31 13.30 14.08 -8.98
N SER A 32 12.32 13.59 -9.74
CA SER A 32 11.39 12.54 -9.31
C SER A 32 11.32 11.46 -10.39
N GLY A 33 11.58 10.22 -10.02
CA GLY A 33 11.83 9.16 -10.99
C GLY A 33 12.19 7.84 -10.31
N ARG A 34 12.98 7.01 -10.99
CA ARG A 34 13.39 5.70 -10.46
C ARG A 34 14.88 5.47 -10.67
N VAL A 35 15.50 4.70 -9.77
CA VAL A 35 16.89 4.26 -9.91
C VAL A 35 16.93 3.06 -10.85
N ARG A 36 17.69 3.17 -11.95
CA ARG A 36 17.92 2.07 -12.91
C ARG A 36 19.21 1.32 -12.61
N GLY A 37 20.24 2.05 -12.16
CA GLY A 37 21.55 1.52 -11.83
C GLY A 37 22.36 2.52 -11.02
N PHE A 38 23.44 2.06 -10.42
CA PHE A 38 24.39 2.92 -9.73
C PHE A 38 25.73 2.20 -9.61
N ASP A 39 26.79 2.98 -9.43
CA ASP A 39 28.11 2.50 -9.08
C ASP A 39 28.66 3.29 -7.89
N LYS A 40 29.99 3.32 -7.71
CA LYS A 40 30.65 4.09 -6.66
C LYS A 40 30.39 5.60 -6.76
N TYR A 41 30.30 6.18 -7.95
CA TYR A 41 30.33 7.64 -8.17
C TYR A 41 29.04 8.23 -8.76
N CYS A 42 28.19 7.42 -9.38
CA CYS A 42 27.02 7.90 -10.12
C CYS A 42 25.79 7.00 -9.95
N VAL A 43 24.64 7.54 -10.35
CA VAL A 43 23.34 6.89 -10.37
C VAL A 43 22.72 7.11 -11.74
N VAL A 44 22.27 6.04 -12.39
CA VAL A 44 21.40 6.13 -13.58
C VAL A 44 19.97 6.27 -13.09
N PHE A 45 19.36 7.41 -13.41
CA PHE A 45 18.03 7.79 -12.96
C PHE A 45 17.10 7.95 -14.14
N GLU A 46 15.91 7.36 -14.07
CA GLU A 46 14.90 7.41 -15.13
C GLU A 46 13.76 8.34 -14.73
N THR A 47 13.44 9.30 -15.60
CA THR A 47 12.30 10.21 -15.47
C THR A 47 11.59 10.27 -16.83
N ASN A 48 10.27 10.02 -16.89
CA ASN A 48 9.49 10.07 -18.13
C ASN A 48 10.09 9.28 -19.30
N HIS A 49 10.54 8.03 -19.04
CA HIS A 49 11.21 7.16 -20.03
C HIS A 49 12.54 7.68 -20.58
N GLN A 50 13.11 8.72 -19.98
CA GLN A 50 14.45 9.21 -20.28
C GLN A 50 15.40 8.84 -19.15
N GLU A 51 16.51 8.19 -19.50
CA GLU A 51 17.59 7.88 -18.57
C GLU A 51 18.62 9.01 -18.55
N GLN A 52 19.04 9.40 -17.35
CA GLN A 52 20.04 10.41 -17.11
C GLN A 52 21.06 9.92 -16.10
N LEU A 53 22.33 10.24 -16.33
CA LEU A 53 23.42 9.95 -15.39
C LEU A 53 23.55 11.11 -14.40
N ILE A 54 23.44 10.82 -13.11
CA ILE A 54 23.58 11.80 -12.04
C ILE A 54 24.83 11.45 -11.22
N PHE A 55 25.75 12.40 -11.10
CA PHE A 55 26.91 12.24 -10.23
C PHE A 55 26.55 12.45 -8.77
N LYS A 56 27.06 11.58 -7.89
CA LYS A 56 26.75 11.63 -6.45
C LYS A 56 27.22 12.92 -5.77
N HIS A 57 28.29 13.56 -6.27
CA HIS A 57 28.75 14.85 -5.72
C HIS A 57 27.74 15.99 -5.90
N ALA A 58 26.79 15.84 -6.82
CA ALA A 58 25.72 16.80 -7.04
C ALA A 58 24.44 16.46 -6.26
N ILE A 59 24.38 15.34 -5.55
CA ILE A 59 23.20 14.89 -4.81
C ILE A 59 23.33 15.31 -3.35
N SER A 60 22.37 16.05 -2.83
CA SER A 60 22.29 16.37 -1.40
C SER A 60 21.50 15.30 -0.64
N THR A 61 20.39 14.81 -1.21
CA THR A 61 19.43 13.96 -0.51
C THR A 61 18.75 12.99 -1.47
N VAL A 62 18.52 11.75 -1.03
CA VAL A 62 17.71 10.75 -1.73
C VAL A 62 16.58 10.30 -0.81
N VAL A 63 15.34 10.35 -1.29
CA VAL A 63 14.14 10.01 -0.52
C VAL A 63 13.37 8.92 -1.23
N THR A 64 13.06 7.85 -0.50
CA THR A 64 12.14 6.77 -0.89
C THR A 64 10.88 6.84 -0.03
N PRO A 65 9.71 6.39 -0.52
CA PRO A 65 8.52 6.21 0.29
C PRO A 65 8.83 5.26 1.45
N ARG A 66 8.29 5.56 2.62
CA ARG A 66 8.40 4.67 3.77
C ARG A 66 7.56 3.42 3.49
N GLN A 67 8.18 2.25 3.39
CA GLN A 67 7.42 1.00 3.45
C GLN A 67 6.82 0.86 4.84
N SER A 68 5.49 0.97 4.96
CA SER A 68 4.78 0.68 6.20
C SER A 68 4.67 -0.84 6.38
N SER A 69 5.78 -1.49 6.68
CA SER A 69 5.75 -2.81 7.30
C SER A 69 5.73 -2.58 8.82
N HIS A 70 4.85 -3.31 9.54
CA HIS A 70 4.60 -3.28 11.00
C HIS A 70 3.40 -2.45 11.51
N ALA A 71 2.22 -2.64 10.92
CA ALA A 71 0.99 -2.73 11.71
C ALA A 71 0.64 -4.22 11.82
N GLY A 72 1.25 -4.91 12.78
CA GLY A 72 0.83 -6.27 13.15
C GLY A 72 -0.31 -6.18 14.16
N PRO A 73 -1.49 -6.78 13.93
CA PRO A 73 -2.43 -7.00 15.00
C PRO A 73 -1.96 -8.21 15.82
N HIS A 74 -1.03 -7.98 16.75
CA HIS A 74 -0.86 -8.89 17.89
C HIS A 74 -1.92 -8.52 18.94
N ALA A 75 -3.12 -9.09 18.80
CA ALA A 75 -4.13 -9.13 19.86
C ALA A 75 -4.86 -10.47 19.77
N GLY A 76 -4.31 -11.47 20.48
CA GLY A 76 -4.90 -12.79 20.62
C GLY A 76 -4.27 -13.49 21.81
N GLY A 77 -4.71 -13.10 23.01
CA GLY A 77 -4.41 -13.77 24.27
C GLY A 77 -5.10 -15.16 24.39
N PRO A 78 -4.98 -15.83 25.54
CA PRO A 78 -4.40 -17.17 25.64
C PRO A 78 -5.37 -18.36 25.53
N GLN A 79 -4.78 -19.50 25.14
CA GLN A 79 -5.29 -20.88 25.23
C GLN A 79 -6.16 -21.14 26.47
N ALA A 80 -7.45 -21.32 26.25
CA ALA A 80 -8.33 -22.04 27.16
C ALA A 80 -8.43 -23.49 26.67
N ARG A 81 -7.90 -24.40 27.49
CA ARG A 81 -8.03 -25.85 27.33
C ARG A 81 -9.49 -26.22 27.61
N HIS A 82 -10.18 -26.87 26.68
CA HIS A 82 -11.39 -27.61 26.99
C HIS A 82 -11.39 -28.94 26.26
N ASN A 83 -11.61 -29.98 27.04
CA ASN A 83 -11.52 -31.40 26.70
C ASN A 83 -12.93 -31.91 26.41
N GLY A 84 -13.07 -32.76 25.38
CA GLY A 84 -14.18 -33.68 25.16
C GLY A 84 -15.50 -33.04 24.70
N TYR A 85 -16.03 -33.49 23.56
CA TYR A 85 -17.21 -34.36 23.45
C TYR A 85 -17.41 -34.70 21.98
N ASP A 86 -17.28 -35.99 21.67
CA ASP A 86 -17.74 -36.60 20.42
C ASP A 86 -19.26 -36.39 20.31
N GLY A 87 -19.73 -35.95 19.14
CA GLY A 87 -21.14 -35.73 18.86
C GLY A 87 -21.37 -35.78 17.36
N GLU A 88 -22.17 -36.77 16.98
CA GLU A 88 -22.36 -37.29 15.64
C GLU A 88 -23.16 -36.33 14.74
N HIS A 89 -22.90 -36.46 13.44
CA HIS A 89 -23.59 -35.74 12.38
C HIS A 89 -25.05 -36.18 12.28
N GLU A 90 -25.99 -35.26 12.49
CA GLU A 90 -27.35 -35.40 11.95
C GLU A 90 -27.81 -34.08 11.31
N GLN A 91 -28.48 -34.26 10.17
CA GLN A 91 -28.83 -33.27 9.17
C GLN A 91 -29.95 -32.34 9.64
N GLU A 92 -30.14 -31.32 8.80
CA GLU A 92 -31.42 -30.73 8.41
C GLU A 92 -31.82 -29.35 8.94
N HIS A 93 -32.52 -28.68 8.03
CA HIS A 93 -33.30 -27.44 8.12
C HIS A 93 -32.64 -26.11 7.73
N SER A 94 -33.03 -25.75 6.51
CA SER A 94 -33.20 -24.43 5.91
C SER A 94 -33.49 -23.28 6.89
N HIS A 95 -32.93 -22.11 6.59
CA HIS A 95 -33.64 -20.83 6.50
C HIS A 95 -32.65 -19.76 6.04
N GLU A 96 -32.83 -19.26 4.82
CA GLU A 96 -32.15 -18.06 4.32
C GLU A 96 -32.57 -16.86 5.19
N HIS A 97 -31.60 -16.25 5.87
CA HIS A 97 -31.78 -14.96 6.56
C HIS A 97 -30.87 -13.94 5.89
N GLU A 98 -31.45 -13.11 5.02
CA GLU A 98 -30.82 -11.88 4.54
C GLU A 98 -30.58 -10.95 5.75
N PRO A 99 -29.34 -10.49 6.03
CA PRO A 99 -29.12 -9.50 7.06
C PRO A 99 -29.53 -8.11 6.54
N GLY A 100 -30.74 -7.68 6.90
CA GLY A 100 -31.22 -6.32 6.66
C GLY A 100 -30.29 -5.27 7.28
N ILE A 101 -29.89 -4.29 6.47
CA ILE A 101 -29.00 -3.19 6.86
C ILE A 101 -29.67 -2.37 7.98
N PRO A 102 -29.01 -2.12 9.12
CA PRO A 102 -29.56 -1.25 10.16
C PRO A 102 -29.57 0.20 9.68
N ARG A 103 -30.77 0.79 9.56
CA ARG A 103 -30.99 2.19 9.17
C ARG A 103 -30.43 3.12 10.25
N ARG A 104 -29.71 4.16 9.84
CA ARG A 104 -29.20 5.19 10.75
C ARG A 104 -30.37 6.05 11.26
N PRO A 105 -30.42 6.41 12.55
CA PRO A 105 -31.42 7.34 13.06
C PRO A 105 -31.22 8.72 12.40
N GLY A 106 -32.17 9.17 11.59
CA GLY A 106 -32.20 10.54 11.04
C GLY A 106 -32.42 10.68 9.53
N GLU A 107 -32.51 9.59 8.76
CA GLU A 107 -32.68 9.68 7.30
C GLU A 107 -34.16 9.79 6.91
N HIS A 108 -34.62 11.02 6.65
CA HIS A 108 -35.92 11.29 6.03
C HIS A 108 -35.88 10.92 4.54
N ILE A 109 -36.68 9.94 4.14
CA ILE A 109 -36.87 9.57 2.73
C ILE A 109 -37.49 10.77 1.99
N ARG A 110 -36.77 11.33 1.02
CA ARG A 110 -37.35 12.31 0.09
C ARG A 110 -38.30 11.57 -0.86
N PRO A 111 -39.56 11.97 -1.02
CA PRO A 111 -40.41 11.39 -2.05
C PRO A 111 -39.83 11.72 -3.42
N GLY A 112 -39.60 10.67 -4.23
CA GLY A 112 -39.17 10.78 -5.62
C GLY A 112 -40.16 11.62 -6.43
N ARG A 113 -39.65 12.44 -7.35
CA ARG A 113 -40.48 13.25 -8.25
C ARG A 113 -41.39 12.34 -9.08
N PRO A 114 -42.65 12.72 -9.33
CA PRO A 114 -43.45 12.07 -10.35
C PRO A 114 -42.78 12.26 -11.71
N VAL A 115 -42.70 11.16 -12.46
CA VAL A 115 -42.39 11.19 -13.90
C VAL A 115 -43.61 11.76 -14.60
N ASP A 116 -43.46 12.95 -15.20
CA ASP A 116 -44.52 13.54 -16.02
C ASP A 116 -44.73 12.66 -17.25
N GLU A 117 -45.85 11.93 -17.21
CA GLU A 117 -46.42 11.23 -18.34
C GLU A 117 -47.20 12.26 -19.18
N ASN A 118 -47.01 12.15 -20.50
CA ASN A 118 -47.92 12.61 -21.56
C ASN A 118 -47.69 14.00 -22.18
N ALA A 119 -47.29 14.02 -23.46
CA ALA A 119 -48.06 14.68 -24.51
C ALA A 119 -47.53 14.33 -25.93
N SER A 120 -48.39 13.62 -26.66
CA SER A 120 -48.58 13.55 -28.13
C SER A 120 -47.52 12.92 -29.05
#